data_AF-A0AAU2UBP4-F1
#
_entry.id   AF-A0AAU2UBP4-F1
#
_cell.length_a   1.000
_cell.length_b   1.000
_cell.length_c   1.000
_cell.angle_alpha   90.00
_cell.angle_beta   90.00
_cell.angle_gamma   90.00
#
_symmetry.space_group_name_H-M   'P 1'
#
loop_
_entity.id
_entity.type
_entity.pdbx_description
1 polymer ?
#
loop_
_entity_poly.entity_id
_entity_poly.type
_entity_poly.pdbx_seq_one_letter_code
_entity_poly.pdbx_strand_id
1 'polypeptide(L)'
;MFLTISTTGDPERPATDLGFLLHKHPEKAQTFSTSHGTAHVFYPEASAERCTAALLLEVDPVALVRRGKGKGRGGAPDAALAQYVNDRPYAASSLLSVAMSAVFKSALNGVCRALPERAQAPMPLRIEVPALPARGGAELVRKLFGPLGWTSVDAVAVPLDEQFPEWGDSRYVRLVLEGELRLADALRQLYVLLPVLDDAKHYWVAPDEVDKLLRAGEGWLAAHPEQKLITSRYLSRRWGLTRQAMQQLELVRLAESDDLEVESIDNAVDETTDTEEKPVPLAEQRRAAILEALRTAGASRVLDLGCGQGQLVQALLKDVAFTEIVGVDVSMRALTIASRRLKLDRMGERQAARVTLRQGSLTYTDKRLKGYDAAVLSEVVEHLDLPRLPALEYAVFGSARPRTVLVTTPNVEYNVRWETLPAGHVRHGDHRFEWTRAEFRGWARDVAQRHGYGVDFVPVGTDDPEVGPPTQMAVFTMTSADETAKQSGNRTEKEANAA
;
A
#
# COMPACT_ATOMS: atom_id res chain seq x y z
N MET A 1 -9.16 25.16 -5.43
CA MET A 1 -9.37 24.89 -3.98
C MET A 1 -8.24 25.53 -3.15
N PHE A 2 -8.48 26.02 -1.93
CA PHE A 2 -7.41 26.63 -1.12
C PHE A 2 -7.59 26.38 0.38
N LEU A 3 -6.53 26.66 1.14
CA LEU A 3 -6.58 26.89 2.59
C LEU A 3 -5.84 28.19 2.91
N THR A 4 -6.18 28.81 4.04
CA THR A 4 -5.44 29.95 4.60
C THR A 4 -4.86 29.61 5.96
N ILE A 5 -3.69 30.18 6.25
CA ILE A 5 -3.02 30.11 7.55
C ILE A 5 -2.78 31.55 7.99
N SER A 6 -3.41 31.95 9.09
CA SER A 6 -3.29 33.29 9.64
C SER A 6 -2.67 33.25 11.03
N THR A 7 -1.97 34.31 11.37
CA THR A 7 -1.47 34.56 12.72
C THR A 7 -1.56 36.04 13.05
N THR A 8 -1.51 36.35 14.34
CA THR A 8 -1.39 37.72 14.86
C THR A 8 -0.02 37.91 15.50
N GLY A 9 0.48 39.14 15.43
CA GLY A 9 1.79 39.52 15.93
C GLY A 9 1.70 40.41 17.17
N ASP A 10 2.81 40.48 17.88
CA ASP A 10 3.06 41.44 18.95
C ASP A 10 4.33 42.27 18.61
N PRO A 11 4.66 43.32 19.38
CA PRO A 11 5.82 44.17 19.08
C PRO A 11 7.17 43.45 19.00
N GLU A 12 7.33 42.30 19.67
CA GLU A 12 8.57 41.52 19.66
C GLU A 12 8.57 40.43 18.59
N ARG A 13 7.37 39.98 18.17
CA ARG A 13 7.15 38.87 17.25
C ARG A 13 6.11 39.26 16.21
N PRO A 14 6.50 40.01 15.16
CA PRO A 14 5.56 40.49 14.14
C PRO A 14 4.92 39.32 13.40
N ALA A 15 3.66 39.48 12.99
CA ALA A 15 2.92 38.42 12.29
C ALA A 15 3.61 38.02 10.96
N THR A 16 4.36 38.94 10.34
CA THR A 16 5.17 38.68 9.14
C THR A 16 6.21 37.58 9.31
N ASP A 17 6.57 37.21 10.54
CA ASP A 17 7.42 36.04 10.83
C ASP A 17 6.87 34.76 10.18
N LEU A 18 5.56 34.68 9.97
CA LEU A 18 4.91 33.59 9.24
C LEU A 18 5.54 33.36 7.85
N GLY A 19 6.03 34.40 7.19
CA GLY A 19 6.76 34.30 5.93
C GLY A 19 8.06 33.50 6.05
N PHE A 20 8.85 33.77 7.09
CA PHE A 20 10.07 33.02 7.39
C PHE A 20 9.75 31.57 7.78
N LEU A 21 8.74 31.37 8.62
CA LEU A 21 8.34 30.05 9.08
C LEU A 21 7.83 29.15 7.94
N LEU A 22 7.08 29.70 6.98
CA LEU A 22 6.61 28.98 5.79
C LEU A 22 7.65 28.91 4.66
N HIS A 23 8.78 29.61 4.81
CA HIS A 23 9.80 29.79 3.77
C HIS A 23 9.19 30.36 2.48
N LYS A 24 8.32 31.36 2.61
CA LYS A 24 7.65 32.06 1.52
C LYS A 24 7.63 33.55 1.83
N HIS A 25 8.18 34.34 0.92
CA HIS A 25 8.29 35.78 1.13
C HIS A 25 6.91 36.44 0.91
N PRO A 26 6.38 37.23 1.87
CA PRO A 26 5.04 37.81 1.75
C PRO A 26 4.81 38.66 0.49
N GLU A 27 5.82 39.42 0.07
CA GLU A 27 5.74 40.26 -1.14
C GLU A 27 5.89 39.49 -2.47
N LYS A 28 6.07 38.16 -2.43
CA LYS A 28 6.27 37.35 -3.64
C LYS A 28 5.20 36.27 -3.75
N ALA A 29 4.29 36.44 -4.70
CA ALA A 29 3.47 35.34 -5.17
C ALA A 29 4.35 34.29 -5.85
N GLN A 30 4.23 33.04 -5.44
CA GLN A 30 5.06 31.92 -5.91
C GLN A 30 4.19 30.81 -6.47
N THR A 31 4.68 30.15 -7.51
CA THR A 31 3.96 29.08 -8.22
C THR A 31 4.82 27.82 -8.26
N PHE A 32 4.21 26.66 -8.01
CA PHE A 32 4.86 25.36 -7.91
C PHE A 32 4.12 24.33 -8.77
N SER A 33 4.84 23.61 -9.62
CA SER A 33 4.26 22.47 -10.35
C SER A 33 4.04 21.30 -9.40
N THR A 34 2.85 20.71 -9.44
CA THR A 34 2.51 19.49 -8.69
C THR A 34 2.12 18.36 -9.64
N SER A 35 1.94 17.15 -9.10
CA SER A 35 1.50 15.98 -9.87
C SER A 35 0.06 16.08 -10.39
N HIS A 36 -0.76 17.01 -9.89
CA HIS A 36 -2.18 17.11 -10.24
C HIS A 36 -2.61 18.52 -10.66
N GLY A 37 -1.65 19.42 -10.87
CA GLY A 37 -1.91 20.81 -11.26
C GLY A 37 -0.85 21.76 -10.71
N THR A 38 -1.25 23.00 -10.43
CA THR A 38 -0.36 24.08 -10.03
C THR A 38 -0.74 24.58 -8.64
N ALA A 39 0.23 24.63 -7.74
CA ALA A 39 0.05 25.22 -6.41
C ALA A 39 0.59 26.66 -6.39
N HIS A 40 -0.19 27.58 -5.86
CA HIS A 40 0.14 28.99 -5.72
C HIS A 40 0.21 29.34 -4.23
N VAL A 41 1.24 30.09 -3.84
CA VAL A 41 1.33 30.70 -2.52
C VAL A 41 1.42 32.20 -2.66
N PHE A 42 0.57 32.90 -1.92
CA PHE A 42 0.56 34.35 -1.83
C PHE A 42 0.00 34.77 -0.47
N TYR A 43 0.19 36.04 -0.12
CA TYR A 43 -0.21 36.59 1.16
C TYR A 43 -1.28 37.67 0.92
N PRO A 44 -2.58 37.36 1.10
CA PRO A 44 -3.63 38.38 0.99
C PRO A 44 -3.49 39.49 2.04
N GLU A 45 -2.84 39.22 3.17
CA GLU A 45 -2.56 40.20 4.23
C GLU A 45 -1.18 39.92 4.84
N ALA A 46 -0.36 40.96 5.00
CA ALA A 46 0.95 40.87 5.63
C ALA A 46 1.32 42.20 6.29
N SER A 47 0.90 42.36 7.55
CA SER A 47 1.30 43.46 8.44
C SER A 47 1.98 42.91 9.70
N ALA A 48 2.51 43.80 10.54
CA ALA A 48 3.10 43.40 11.82
C ALA A 48 2.04 42.81 12.78
N GLU A 49 0.79 43.27 12.69
CA GLU A 49 -0.32 42.87 13.54
C GLU A 49 -0.98 41.58 13.05
N ARG A 50 -1.10 41.38 11.73
CA ARG A 50 -1.75 40.21 11.14
C ARG A 50 -1.10 39.80 9.83
N CYS A 51 -0.89 38.50 9.67
CA CYS A 51 -0.34 37.93 8.45
C CYS A 51 -1.11 36.66 8.08
N THR A 52 -1.54 36.60 6.83
CA THR A 52 -2.30 35.48 6.27
C THR A 52 -1.61 34.98 5.02
N ALA A 53 -1.20 33.71 5.03
CA ALA A 53 -0.74 32.99 3.85
C ALA A 53 -1.89 32.18 3.25
N ALA A 54 -2.00 32.17 1.92
CA ALA A 54 -2.93 31.33 1.18
C ALA A 54 -2.17 30.28 0.37
N LEU A 55 -2.59 29.01 0.47
CA LEU A 55 -2.16 27.94 -0.43
C LEU A 55 -3.34 27.57 -1.35
N LEU A 56 -3.26 27.99 -2.60
CA LEU A 56 -4.27 27.73 -3.62
C LEU A 56 -3.77 26.61 -4.55
N LEU A 57 -4.51 25.51 -4.62
CA LEU A 57 -4.29 24.47 -5.61
C LEU A 57 -5.26 24.63 -6.78
N GLU A 58 -4.69 24.81 -7.95
CA GLU A 58 -5.36 24.78 -9.25
C GLU A 58 -5.15 23.40 -9.86
N VAL A 59 -6.18 22.56 -9.84
CA VAL A 59 -6.13 21.21 -10.40
C VAL A 59 -6.47 21.25 -11.88
N ASP A 60 -5.69 20.55 -12.71
CA ASP A 60 -6.04 20.36 -14.13
C ASP A 60 -6.99 19.16 -14.25
N PRO A 61 -8.30 19.37 -14.49
CA PRO A 61 -9.28 18.29 -14.56
C PRO A 61 -9.00 17.35 -15.75
N VAL A 62 -8.46 17.87 -16.85
CA VAL A 62 -8.18 17.08 -18.07
C VAL A 62 -6.97 16.17 -17.85
N ALA A 63 -5.90 16.68 -17.24
CA ALA A 63 -4.75 15.86 -16.86
C ALA A 63 -5.12 14.79 -15.84
N LEU A 64 -6.01 15.10 -14.89
CA LEU A 64 -6.50 14.17 -13.89
C LEU A 64 -7.23 12.97 -14.52
N VAL A 65 -8.07 13.21 -15.54
CA VAL A 65 -8.78 12.15 -16.30
C VAL A 65 -7.82 11.34 -17.17
N ARG A 66 -6.89 11.99 -17.89
CA ARG A 66 -5.95 11.32 -18.79
C ARG A 66 -5.00 10.38 -18.05
N ARG A 67 -4.58 10.73 -16.83
CA ARG A 67 -3.76 9.87 -15.95
C ARG A 67 -4.57 8.75 -15.26
N GLY A 68 -5.90 8.86 -15.23
CA GLY A 68 -6.84 7.89 -14.65
C GLY A 68 -7.26 6.72 -15.57
N LYS A 69 -6.75 6.65 -16.82
CA LYS A 69 -7.10 5.65 -17.86
C LYS A 69 -6.76 4.16 -17.55
N GLY A 70 -6.62 3.79 -16.28
CA GLY A 70 -6.50 2.39 -15.82
C GLY A 70 -7.72 1.84 -15.11
N LYS A 71 -8.78 2.63 -14.84
CA LYS A 71 -9.96 2.16 -14.12
C LYS A 71 -11.22 2.17 -15.00
N GLY A 72 -11.64 0.96 -15.40
CA GLY A 72 -13.01 0.66 -15.84
C GLY A 72 -13.34 0.96 -17.30
N ARG A 73 -13.06 0.02 -18.21
CA ARG A 73 -13.89 -0.16 -19.41
C ARG A 73 -15.17 -0.87 -18.95
N GLY A 74 -16.27 -0.15 -18.77
CA GLY A 74 -17.59 -0.76 -18.51
C GLY A 74 -18.54 -0.04 -17.55
N GLY A 75 -18.54 1.30 -17.48
CA GLY A 75 -19.57 2.06 -16.73
C GLY A 75 -20.59 2.70 -17.66
N ALA A 76 -21.85 2.78 -17.22
CA ALA A 76 -22.94 3.48 -17.90
C ALA A 76 -22.57 4.93 -18.29
N PRO A 77 -23.26 5.57 -19.27
CA PRO A 77 -22.91 6.90 -19.79
C PRO A 77 -22.66 7.98 -18.72
N ASP A 78 -23.39 7.94 -17.60
CA ASP A 78 -23.24 8.88 -16.48
C ASP A 78 -21.89 8.75 -15.73
N ALA A 79 -21.31 7.55 -15.69
CA ALA A 79 -19.99 7.31 -15.08
C ALA A 79 -18.84 7.88 -15.92
N ALA A 80 -19.06 8.11 -17.22
CA ALA A 80 -18.10 8.77 -18.10
C ALA A 80 -18.16 10.30 -17.94
N LEU A 81 -19.36 10.89 -17.74
CA LEU A 81 -19.55 12.32 -17.46
C LEU A 81 -18.97 12.75 -16.10
N ALA A 82 -19.14 11.93 -15.07
CA ALA A 82 -18.58 12.16 -13.72
C ALA A 82 -17.03 12.25 -13.70
N GLN A 83 -16.35 11.80 -14.75
CA GLN A 83 -14.90 11.97 -14.87
C GLN A 83 -14.52 13.38 -15.33
N TYR A 84 -15.36 14.03 -16.14
CA TYR A 84 -15.10 15.38 -16.67
C TYR A 84 -15.74 16.48 -15.82
N VAL A 85 -16.90 16.21 -15.22
CA VAL A 85 -17.58 17.11 -14.29
C VAL A 85 -17.55 16.48 -12.90
N ASN A 86 -16.60 16.93 -12.08
CA ASN A 86 -16.51 16.53 -10.68
C ASN A 86 -15.97 17.67 -9.83
N ASP A 87 -16.17 17.52 -8.53
CA ASP A 87 -15.80 18.47 -7.50
C ASP A 87 -14.30 18.50 -7.13
N ARG A 88 -13.48 17.59 -7.68
CA ARG A 88 -12.07 17.44 -7.24
C ARG A 88 -11.21 18.70 -7.40
N PRO A 89 -11.40 19.55 -8.43
CA PRO A 89 -10.66 20.81 -8.52
C PRO A 89 -11.03 21.86 -7.46
N TYR A 90 -12.19 21.68 -6.82
CA TYR A 90 -12.82 22.68 -5.95
C TYR A 90 -12.79 22.26 -4.46
N ALA A 91 -12.66 20.97 -4.18
CA ALA A 91 -12.64 20.40 -2.83
C ALA A 91 -11.24 20.31 -2.21
N ALA A 92 -11.06 20.73 -0.96
CA ALA A 92 -9.85 20.61 -0.14
C ALA A 92 -9.52 19.15 0.25
N SER A 93 -9.25 18.32 -0.77
CA SER A 93 -9.06 16.87 -0.71
C SER A 93 -7.61 16.47 -0.40
N SER A 94 -7.33 15.17 -0.49
CA SER A 94 -5.97 14.61 -0.43
C SER A 94 -4.97 15.29 -1.38
N LEU A 95 -5.42 15.91 -2.48
CA LEU A 95 -4.57 16.68 -3.39
C LEU A 95 -3.97 17.93 -2.71
N LEU A 96 -4.73 18.61 -1.84
CA LEU A 96 -4.24 19.78 -1.11
C LEU A 96 -3.15 19.39 -0.12
N SER A 97 -3.33 18.26 0.58
CA SER A 97 -2.33 17.73 1.52
C SER A 97 -1.00 17.42 0.81
N VAL A 98 -1.05 16.83 -0.40
CA VAL A 98 0.15 16.60 -1.22
C VAL A 98 0.80 17.91 -1.63
N ALA A 99 0.03 18.90 -2.10
CA ALA A 99 0.57 20.22 -2.45
C ALA A 99 1.22 20.91 -1.24
N MET A 100 0.56 20.85 -0.07
CA MET A 100 1.05 21.43 1.18
C MET A 100 2.38 20.82 1.61
N SER A 101 2.52 19.49 1.59
CA SER A 101 3.78 18.82 1.93
C SER A 101 4.92 19.13 0.96
N ALA A 102 4.62 19.38 -0.32
CA ALA A 102 5.61 19.79 -1.30
C ALA A 102 6.07 21.24 -1.09
N VAL A 103 5.12 22.15 -0.85
CA VAL A 103 5.35 23.60 -0.81
C VAL A 103 5.86 24.07 0.55
N PHE A 104 5.37 23.51 1.65
CA PHE A 104 5.72 23.86 3.03
C PHE A 104 6.59 22.79 3.72
N LYS A 105 7.37 22.03 2.95
CA LYS A 105 8.19 20.92 3.45
C LYS A 105 9.04 21.27 4.68
N SER A 106 9.76 22.39 4.65
CA SER A 106 10.62 22.81 5.77
C SER A 106 9.82 23.17 7.02
N ALA A 107 8.70 23.88 6.84
CA ALA A 107 7.80 24.27 7.93
C ALA A 107 7.14 23.05 8.58
N LEU A 108 6.73 22.06 7.78
CA LEU A 108 6.15 20.80 8.24
C LEU A 108 7.12 19.99 9.10
N ASN A 109 8.43 20.10 8.83
CA ASN A 109 9.48 19.50 9.65
C ASN A 109 9.91 20.37 10.85
N GLY A 110 9.28 21.52 11.09
CA GLY A 110 9.64 22.43 12.18
C GLY A 110 10.99 23.11 12.00
N VAL A 111 11.51 23.20 10.77
CA VAL A 111 12.84 23.78 10.49
C VAL A 111 12.70 25.21 9.99
N CYS A 112 13.24 26.18 10.73
CA CYS A 112 13.45 27.56 10.27
C CYS A 112 14.84 28.02 10.71
N ARG A 113 15.75 28.26 9.76
CA ARG A 113 17.11 28.72 10.08
C ARG A 113 17.17 30.20 10.48
N ALA A 114 16.27 31.01 9.93
CA ALA A 114 16.23 32.44 10.19
C ALA A 114 15.65 32.73 11.59
N LEU A 115 14.63 31.97 12.00
CA LEU A 115 13.92 32.14 13.27
C LEU A 115 13.71 30.77 13.95
N PRO A 116 14.78 30.12 14.46
CA PRO A 116 14.71 28.77 15.00
C PRO A 116 13.83 28.69 16.25
N GLU A 117 13.97 29.62 17.19
CA GLU A 117 13.16 29.67 18.43
C GLU A 117 11.68 29.86 18.10
N ARG A 118 11.37 30.74 17.13
CA ARG A 118 9.99 30.99 16.70
C ARG A 118 9.33 29.76 16.07
N ALA A 119 10.09 28.92 15.38
CA ALA A 119 9.57 27.67 14.79
C ALA A 119 9.28 26.57 15.83
N GLN A 120 9.91 26.65 17.01
CA GLN A 120 9.67 25.73 18.12
C GLN A 120 8.59 26.23 19.07
N ALA A 121 8.36 27.55 19.13
CA ALA A 121 7.36 28.15 20.01
C ALA A 121 5.92 28.00 19.47
N PRO A 122 4.92 27.78 20.35
CA PRO A 122 3.52 27.96 20.01
C PRO A 122 3.24 29.39 19.54
N MET A 123 2.26 29.54 18.65
CA MET A 123 1.78 30.84 18.18
C MET A 123 0.28 30.80 17.93
N PRO A 124 -0.41 31.95 18.01
CA PRO A 124 -1.82 32.02 17.65
C PRO A 124 -1.98 31.69 16.17
N LEU A 125 -2.72 30.64 15.86
CA LEU A 125 -2.99 30.19 14.50
C LEU A 125 -4.49 30.18 14.25
N ARG A 126 -4.86 30.67 13.07
CA ARG A 126 -6.19 30.51 12.51
C ARG A 126 -6.10 29.91 11.11
N ILE A 127 -6.68 28.73 10.94
CA ILE A 127 -6.66 27.98 9.68
C ILE A 127 -8.08 27.92 9.12
N GLU A 128 -8.25 28.24 7.84
CA GLU A 128 -9.53 28.09 7.16
C GLU A 128 -9.43 27.16 5.97
N VAL A 129 -10.41 26.27 5.88
CA VAL A 129 -10.61 25.37 4.74
C VAL A 129 -12.06 25.50 4.28
N PRO A 130 -12.33 26.33 3.25
CA PRO A 130 -13.70 26.68 2.87
C PRO A 130 -14.57 25.52 2.37
N ALA A 131 -13.95 24.52 1.72
CA ALA A 131 -14.64 23.41 1.09
C ALA A 131 -13.96 22.07 1.39
N LEU A 132 -14.07 21.60 2.63
CA LEU A 132 -13.48 20.33 3.08
C LEU A 132 -14.45 19.17 2.85
N PRO A 133 -14.15 18.21 1.94
CA PRO A 133 -14.93 16.98 1.87
C PRO A 133 -14.79 16.20 3.18
N ALA A 134 -15.91 15.94 3.84
CA ALA A 134 -15.94 15.26 5.13
C ALA A 134 -16.95 14.10 5.09
N ARG A 135 -16.49 12.90 4.73
CA ARG A 135 -17.31 11.67 4.79
C ARG A 135 -17.52 11.24 6.23
N GLY A 136 -18.56 11.79 6.84
CA GLY A 136 -18.84 11.74 8.28
C GLY A 136 -19.36 13.07 8.84
N GLY A 137 -19.45 14.10 8.00
CA GLY A 137 -20.04 15.40 8.34
C GLY A 137 -19.20 16.22 9.32
N ALA A 138 -19.78 17.33 9.79
CA ALA A 138 -19.15 18.25 10.72
C ALA A 138 -18.76 17.58 12.05
N GLU A 139 -19.55 16.62 12.54
CA GLU A 139 -19.25 15.89 13.78
C GLU A 139 -17.93 15.11 13.70
N LEU A 140 -17.65 14.46 12.55
CA LEU A 140 -16.38 13.79 12.38
C LEU A 140 -15.21 14.78 12.37
N VAL A 141 -15.38 15.94 11.76
CA VAL A 141 -14.35 16.99 11.77
C VAL A 141 -14.04 17.43 13.21
N ARG A 142 -15.07 17.66 14.04
CA ARG A 142 -14.88 18.00 15.46
C ARG A 142 -14.22 16.88 16.25
N LYS A 143 -14.58 15.62 16.01
CA LYS A 143 -13.93 14.46 16.66
C LYS A 143 -12.45 14.30 16.30
N LEU A 144 -12.06 14.66 15.08
CA LEU A 144 -10.68 14.53 14.62
C LEU A 144 -9.80 15.71 15.03
N PHE A 145 -10.30 16.94 15.04
CA PHE A 145 -9.49 18.12 15.40
C PHE A 145 -9.62 18.52 16.87
N GLY A 146 -10.75 18.23 17.53
CA GLY A 146 -10.99 18.64 18.92
C GLY A 146 -9.91 18.17 19.92
N PRO A 147 -9.44 16.91 19.87
CA PRO A 147 -8.41 16.42 20.78
C PRO A 147 -6.99 16.98 20.54
N LEU A 148 -6.78 17.82 19.51
CA LEU A 148 -5.45 18.19 19.01
C LEU A 148 -4.90 19.53 19.54
N GLY A 149 -5.52 20.08 20.59
CA GLY A 149 -5.08 21.33 21.22
C GLY A 149 -5.60 22.61 20.55
N TRP A 150 -6.52 22.50 19.60
CA TRP A 150 -7.25 23.65 19.08
C TRP A 150 -8.20 24.21 20.14
N THR A 151 -8.21 25.52 20.33
CA THR A 151 -9.14 26.21 21.23
C THR A 151 -10.56 26.18 20.66
N SER A 152 -10.70 26.31 19.34
CA SER A 152 -11.99 26.21 18.64
C SER A 152 -11.86 25.38 17.36
N VAL A 153 -12.88 24.58 17.10
CA VAL A 153 -13.06 23.81 15.86
C VAL A 153 -14.46 24.11 15.34
N ASP A 154 -14.56 25.16 14.52
CA ASP A 154 -15.80 25.49 13.84
C ASP A 154 -15.92 24.68 12.55
N ALA A 155 -16.97 23.88 12.48
CA ALA A 155 -17.26 22.97 11.39
C ALA A 155 -18.74 23.10 11.04
N VAL A 156 -19.01 23.77 9.93
CA VAL A 156 -20.36 24.07 9.43
C VAL A 156 -20.55 23.35 8.10
N ALA A 157 -21.61 22.55 7.99
CA ALA A 157 -21.97 21.92 6.73
C ALA A 157 -22.34 22.99 5.69
N VAL A 158 -21.88 22.81 4.45
CA VAL A 158 -22.20 23.71 3.35
C VAL A 158 -23.47 23.19 2.67
N PRO A 159 -24.53 24.00 2.49
CA PRO A 159 -25.73 23.56 1.78
C PRO A 159 -25.40 23.11 0.34
N LEU A 160 -26.13 22.14 -0.21
CA LEU A 160 -25.96 21.73 -1.61
C LEU A 160 -26.25 22.88 -2.57
N ASP A 161 -27.32 23.62 -2.29
CA ASP A 161 -27.73 24.80 -3.03
C ASP A 161 -28.51 25.73 -2.09
N GLU A 162 -28.11 27.00 -2.00
CA GLU A 162 -28.78 27.99 -1.16
C GLU A 162 -30.19 28.35 -1.68
N GLN A 163 -30.46 28.14 -2.97
CA GLN A 163 -31.76 28.39 -3.59
C GLN A 163 -32.74 27.22 -3.44
N PHE A 164 -32.23 26.02 -3.13
CA PHE A 164 -33.03 24.79 -2.93
C PHE A 164 -32.70 24.13 -1.58
N PRO A 165 -33.11 24.74 -0.44
CA PRO A 165 -32.79 24.23 0.90
C PRO A 165 -33.28 22.80 1.17
N GLU A 166 -34.33 22.37 0.47
CA GLU A 166 -34.89 21.02 0.57
C GLU A 166 -33.94 19.91 0.10
N TRP A 167 -32.89 20.26 -0.67
CA TRP A 167 -31.84 19.31 -1.04
C TRP A 167 -30.90 18.98 0.12
N GLY A 168 -30.91 19.81 1.17
CA GLY A 168 -30.13 19.63 2.39
C GLY A 168 -28.64 19.95 2.22
N ASP A 169 -27.87 19.47 3.19
CA ASP A 169 -26.43 19.76 3.26
C ASP A 169 -25.64 18.93 2.24
N SER A 170 -24.59 19.57 1.69
CA SER A 170 -23.59 18.88 0.91
C SER A 170 -22.66 18.06 1.80
N ARG A 171 -21.81 17.25 1.16
CA ARG A 171 -20.73 16.52 1.85
C ARG A 171 -19.56 17.40 2.28
N TYR A 172 -19.62 18.71 1.99
CA TYR A 172 -18.56 19.66 2.29
C TYR A 172 -18.83 20.37 3.60
N VAL A 173 -17.73 20.63 4.31
CA VAL A 173 -17.72 21.40 5.55
C VAL A 173 -16.83 22.61 5.34
N ARG A 174 -17.31 23.77 5.79
CA ARG A 174 -16.45 24.93 6.02
C ARG A 174 -15.81 24.76 7.39
N LEU A 175 -14.49 24.62 7.40
CA LEU A 175 -13.69 24.42 8.61
C LEU A 175 -12.93 25.69 8.96
N VAL A 176 -13.02 26.10 10.22
CA VAL A 176 -12.14 27.09 10.85
C VAL A 176 -11.55 26.48 12.13
N LEU A 177 -10.22 26.51 12.24
CA LEU A 177 -9.49 26.06 13.42
C LEU A 177 -8.79 27.27 14.05
N GLU A 178 -8.94 27.47 15.35
CA GLU A 178 -8.21 28.52 16.09
C GLU A 178 -7.58 27.96 17.35
N GLY A 179 -6.34 28.36 17.63
CA GLY A 179 -5.63 27.94 18.84
C GLY A 179 -4.17 28.38 18.87
N GLU A 180 -3.50 28.13 19.99
CA GLU A 180 -2.06 28.34 20.12
C GLU A 180 -1.29 27.03 19.94
N LEU A 181 -0.72 26.85 18.75
CA LEU A 181 0.04 25.64 18.40
C LEU A 181 1.34 26.02 17.71
N ARG A 182 2.29 25.10 17.68
CA ARG A 182 3.43 25.23 16.77
C ARG A 182 2.94 25.08 15.33
N LEU A 183 3.45 25.92 14.42
CA LEU A 183 3.07 25.85 13.01
C LEU A 183 3.30 24.46 12.39
N ALA A 184 4.41 23.81 12.77
CA ALA A 184 4.73 22.46 12.30
C ALA A 184 3.66 21.43 12.70
N ASP A 185 3.14 21.51 13.92
CA ASP A 185 2.13 20.59 14.45
C ASP A 185 0.82 20.78 13.69
N ALA A 186 0.36 22.02 13.54
CA ALA A 186 -0.84 22.34 12.78
C ALA A 186 -0.76 21.85 11.31
N LEU A 187 0.39 22.05 10.65
CA LEU A 187 0.62 21.55 9.29
C LEU A 187 0.63 20.02 9.21
N ARG A 188 1.24 19.34 10.19
CA ARG A 188 1.27 17.86 10.28
C ARG A 188 -0.12 17.29 10.51
N GLN A 189 -0.90 17.89 11.40
CA GLN A 189 -2.29 17.51 11.65
C GLN A 189 -3.14 17.63 10.38
N LEU A 190 -3.07 18.78 9.67
CA LEU A 190 -3.75 18.95 8.38
C LEU A 190 -3.29 17.91 7.34
N TYR A 191 -1.98 17.65 7.27
CA TYR A 191 -1.40 16.73 6.30
C TYR A 191 -2.00 15.32 6.45
N VAL A 192 -2.19 14.87 7.68
CA VAL A 192 -2.78 13.56 8.00
C VAL A 192 -4.31 13.56 7.88
N LEU A 193 -4.99 14.59 8.41
CA LEU A 193 -6.44 14.57 8.57
C LEU A 193 -7.23 14.93 7.31
N LEU A 194 -6.70 15.78 6.42
CA LEU A 194 -7.39 16.10 5.16
C LEU A 194 -7.66 14.84 4.31
N PRO A 195 -6.69 13.93 4.08
CA PRO A 195 -6.96 12.66 3.42
C PRO A 195 -7.92 11.72 4.18
N VAL A 196 -7.94 11.76 5.52
CA VAL A 196 -8.82 10.94 6.36
C VAL A 196 -10.29 11.37 6.22
N LEU A 197 -10.53 12.67 6.12
CA LEU A 197 -11.86 13.25 5.93
C LEU A 197 -12.40 13.06 4.50
N ASP A 198 -11.53 13.21 3.51
CA ASP A 198 -11.83 12.98 2.10
C ASP A 198 -12.23 11.52 1.83
N ASP A 199 -11.54 10.58 2.49
CA ASP A 199 -11.80 9.14 2.42
C ASP A 199 -11.79 8.59 0.97
N ALA A 200 -11.03 9.27 0.11
CA ALA A 200 -10.94 9.03 -1.33
C ALA A 200 -9.50 9.28 -1.83
N LYS A 201 -8.51 8.53 -1.33
CA LYS A 201 -7.13 8.68 -1.82
C LYS A 201 -7.03 8.34 -3.31
N HIS A 202 -6.51 9.29 -4.09
CA HIS A 202 -6.36 9.18 -5.55
C HIS A 202 -5.05 8.52 -6.01
N TYR A 203 -4.18 8.11 -5.09
CA TYR A 203 -2.92 7.43 -5.38
C TYR A 203 -2.80 6.11 -4.59
N TRP A 204 -1.97 5.19 -5.08
CA TRP A 204 -1.76 3.88 -4.44
C TRP A 204 -0.95 4.04 -3.14
N VAL A 205 -1.52 3.64 -2.00
CA VAL A 205 -0.85 3.65 -0.69
C VAL A 205 0.19 2.54 -0.64
N ALA A 206 1.47 2.90 -0.62
CA ALA A 206 2.59 1.98 -0.52
C ALA A 206 3.04 1.82 0.94
N PRO A 207 3.87 0.80 1.29
CA PRO A 207 4.31 0.58 2.67
C PRO A 207 5.01 1.78 3.32
N ASP A 208 5.70 2.62 2.54
CA ASP A 208 6.32 3.87 3.02
C ASP A 208 5.30 4.91 3.50
N GLU A 209 4.01 4.76 3.20
CA GLU A 209 2.95 5.60 3.76
C GLU A 209 2.74 5.35 5.26
N VAL A 210 3.13 4.18 5.78
CA VAL A 210 3.13 3.91 7.23
C VAL A 210 4.17 4.80 7.90
N ASP A 211 5.41 4.79 7.42
CA ASP A 211 6.48 5.63 7.98
C ASP A 211 6.15 7.12 7.90
N LYS A 212 5.53 7.55 6.79
CA LYS A 212 5.05 8.94 6.65
C LYS A 212 3.94 9.28 7.63
N LEU A 213 3.00 8.36 7.86
CA LEU A 213 1.93 8.55 8.84
C LEU A 213 2.52 8.67 10.24
N LEU A 214 3.45 7.79 10.62
CA LEU A 214 4.06 7.80 11.95
C LEU A 214 4.88 9.07 12.17
N ARG A 215 5.69 9.49 11.20
CA ARG A 215 6.46 10.74 11.29
C ARG A 215 5.57 11.98 11.38
N ALA A 216 4.48 12.03 10.61
CA ALA A 216 3.54 13.15 10.68
C ALA A 216 2.65 13.08 11.94
N GLY A 217 2.42 11.88 12.46
CA GLY A 217 1.65 11.59 13.67
C GLY A 217 2.45 11.70 14.97
N GLU A 218 3.77 11.89 14.89
CA GLU A 218 4.66 11.95 16.05
C GLU A 218 4.21 13.05 17.03
N GLY A 219 4.10 12.67 18.30
CA GLY A 219 3.69 13.55 19.41
C GLY A 219 2.18 13.76 19.57
N TRP A 220 1.32 13.17 18.71
CA TRP A 220 -0.14 13.32 18.87
C TRP A 220 -0.98 12.10 18.46
N LEU A 221 -0.56 11.34 17.46
CA LEU A 221 -1.39 10.28 16.88
C LEU A 221 -1.57 9.08 17.82
N ALA A 222 -0.54 8.71 18.58
CA ALA A 222 -0.59 7.57 19.51
C ALA A 222 -1.58 7.80 20.66
N ALA A 223 -1.70 9.05 21.14
CA ALA A 223 -2.64 9.46 22.17
C ALA A 223 -4.04 9.81 21.62
N HIS A 224 -4.22 9.87 20.30
CA HIS A 224 -5.47 10.35 19.71
C HIS A 224 -6.63 9.37 19.92
N PRO A 225 -7.80 9.80 20.44
CA PRO A 225 -8.94 8.90 20.67
C PRO A 225 -9.41 8.16 19.42
N GLU A 226 -9.36 8.84 18.27
CA GLU A 226 -9.72 8.29 16.96
C GLU A 226 -8.53 7.66 16.19
N GLN A 227 -7.42 7.30 16.86
CA GLN A 227 -6.21 6.79 16.19
C GLN A 227 -6.47 5.62 15.23
N LYS A 228 -7.40 4.72 15.59
CA LYS A 228 -7.81 3.58 14.74
C LYS A 228 -8.48 4.04 13.46
N LEU A 229 -9.37 5.03 13.56
CA LEU A 229 -10.08 5.60 12.41
C LEU A 229 -9.13 6.35 11.49
N ILE A 230 -8.26 7.19 12.07
CA ILE A 230 -7.24 7.96 11.36
C ILE A 230 -6.32 7.02 10.59
N THR A 231 -5.72 6.05 11.28
CA THR A 231 -4.78 5.09 10.68
C THR A 231 -5.45 4.28 9.57
N SER A 232 -6.66 3.77 9.82
CA SER A 232 -7.41 2.99 8.85
C SER A 232 -7.73 3.79 7.58
N ARG A 233 -8.31 4.99 7.71
CA ARG A 233 -8.67 5.81 6.53
C ARG A 233 -7.43 6.36 5.81
N TYR A 234 -6.42 6.80 6.55
CA TYR A 234 -5.17 7.28 5.97
C TYR A 234 -4.50 6.19 5.12
N LEU A 235 -4.51 4.93 5.58
CA LEU A 235 -3.93 3.81 4.84
C LEU A 235 -4.93 3.16 3.85
N SER A 236 -6.00 3.88 3.49
CA SER A 236 -7.04 3.40 2.54
C SER A 236 -7.64 2.05 2.93
N ARG A 237 -7.81 1.83 4.25
CA ARG A 237 -8.31 0.60 4.88
C ARG A 237 -7.47 -0.64 4.53
N ARG A 238 -6.19 -0.46 4.17
CA ARG A 238 -5.26 -1.57 3.94
C ARG A 238 -4.86 -2.19 5.28
N TRP A 239 -5.58 -3.22 5.64
CA TRP A 239 -5.48 -3.86 6.95
C TRP A 239 -4.06 -4.24 7.37
N GLY A 240 -3.22 -4.74 6.47
CA GLY A 240 -1.81 -5.06 6.78
C GLY A 240 -0.99 -3.83 7.20
N LEU A 241 -1.16 -2.70 6.50
CA LEU A 241 -0.50 -1.44 6.83
C LEU A 241 -1.10 -0.81 8.10
N THR A 242 -2.43 -0.87 8.23
CA THR A 242 -3.13 -0.38 9.43
C THR A 242 -2.65 -1.12 10.67
N ARG A 243 -2.54 -2.45 10.62
CA ARG A 243 -2.03 -3.25 11.73
C ARG A 243 -0.59 -2.89 12.09
N GLN A 244 0.28 -2.77 11.10
CA GLN A 244 1.68 -2.38 11.30
C GLN A 244 1.78 -1.02 12.00
N ALA A 245 1.06 -0.01 11.48
CA ALA A 245 1.03 1.32 12.08
C ALA A 245 0.47 1.30 13.51
N MET A 246 -0.62 0.58 13.76
CA MET A 246 -1.22 0.45 15.10
C MET A 246 -0.28 -0.23 16.11
N GLN A 247 0.48 -1.25 15.70
CA GLN A 247 1.48 -1.88 16.56
C GLN A 247 2.59 -0.89 16.95
N GLN A 248 3.08 -0.09 16.00
CA GLN A 248 4.10 0.91 16.27
C GLN A 248 3.58 2.05 17.16
N LEU A 249 2.34 2.51 16.96
CA LEU A 249 1.71 3.51 17.83
C LEU A 249 1.51 2.99 19.26
N GLU A 250 1.15 1.72 19.42
CA GLU A 250 1.02 1.12 20.74
C GLU A 250 2.37 1.03 21.47
N LEU A 251 3.46 0.71 20.76
CA LEU A 251 4.81 0.74 21.33
C LEU A 251 5.20 2.15 21.80
N VAL A 252 4.89 3.19 21.03
CA VAL A 252 5.12 4.59 21.42
C VAL A 252 4.31 4.94 22.65
N ARG A 253 3.02 4.58 22.68
CA ARG A 253 2.12 4.85 23.81
C ARG A 253 2.60 4.18 25.11
N LEU A 254 3.10 2.95 25.02
CA LEU A 254 3.66 2.21 26.16
C LEU A 254 4.98 2.83 26.65
N ALA A 255 5.85 3.24 25.72
CA ALA A 255 7.10 3.93 26.04
C ALA A 255 6.88 5.32 26.67
N GLU A 256 5.78 6.00 26.33
CA GLU A 256 5.40 7.28 26.97
C GLU A 256 4.73 7.10 28.34
N SER A 257 4.26 5.88 28.67
CA SER A 257 3.58 5.59 29.94
C SER A 257 4.48 5.02 31.04
N ASP A 258 5.59 4.38 30.66
CA ASP A 258 6.65 3.98 31.57
C ASP A 258 7.73 5.06 31.50
N ASP A 259 7.95 5.83 32.58
CA ASP A 259 9.04 6.83 32.71
C ASP A 259 10.43 6.15 32.60
N LEU A 260 10.79 5.70 31.40
CA LEU A 260 12.10 5.20 31.04
C LEU A 260 12.73 6.20 30.06
N GLU A 261 13.82 6.81 30.51
CA GLU A 261 14.57 7.82 29.78
C GLU A 261 14.94 7.32 28.37
N VAL A 262 14.51 8.08 27.36
CA VAL A 262 14.84 7.85 25.95
C VAL A 262 16.28 8.29 25.72
N GLU A 263 17.24 7.42 26.04
CA GLU A 263 18.58 7.52 25.44
C GLU A 263 18.54 6.93 24.02
N SER A 264 18.97 7.78 23.09
CA SER A 264 19.27 7.54 21.68
C SER A 264 19.28 6.06 21.23
N ILE A 265 18.26 5.65 20.48
CA ILE A 265 18.33 4.47 19.62
C ILE A 265 19.21 4.83 18.42
N ASP A 266 20.52 4.85 18.67
CA ASP A 266 21.50 4.67 17.62
C ASP A 266 21.48 3.19 17.21
N ASN A 267 21.56 2.97 15.90
CA ASN A 267 21.52 1.64 15.32
C ASN A 267 22.88 0.97 15.54
N ALA A 268 23.04 0.24 16.64
CA ALA A 268 24.09 -0.75 16.78
C ALA A 268 23.49 -2.05 17.33
N VAL A 269 23.58 -3.07 16.49
CA VAL A 269 23.27 -4.46 16.80
C VAL A 269 24.17 -4.91 17.95
N ASP A 270 23.61 -5.41 19.05
CA ASP A 270 24.28 -6.43 19.83
C ASP A 270 23.34 -7.62 20.01
N GLU A 271 23.73 -8.70 19.34
CA GLU A 271 23.12 -10.02 19.44
C GLU A 271 23.62 -10.64 20.74
N THR A 272 22.78 -10.69 21.78
CA THR A 272 22.64 -11.85 22.67
C THR A 272 21.67 -11.50 23.80
N THR A 273 20.86 -12.50 24.15
CA THR A 273 19.83 -12.49 25.22
C THR A 273 18.57 -11.65 24.97
N ASP A 274 17.62 -12.24 24.24
CA ASP A 274 16.38 -12.70 24.88
C ASP A 274 15.61 -13.69 23.99
N THR A 275 15.47 -14.90 24.52
CA THR A 275 14.74 -16.04 23.96
C THR A 275 13.26 -15.95 24.31
N GLU A 276 12.45 -15.33 23.45
CA GLU A 276 11.08 -15.75 23.18
C GLU A 276 10.83 -15.59 21.66
N GLU A 277 10.76 -16.72 20.95
CA GLU A 277 10.68 -16.78 19.50
C GLU A 277 9.44 -16.06 18.97
N LYS A 278 9.62 -14.86 18.40
CA LYS A 278 8.58 -14.24 17.55
C LYS A 278 8.31 -15.18 16.37
N PRO A 279 7.04 -15.55 16.08
CA PRO A 279 6.74 -16.47 14.98
C PRO A 279 7.22 -15.89 13.65
N VAL A 280 7.98 -16.69 12.89
CA VAL A 280 8.45 -16.31 11.55
C VAL A 280 7.24 -15.89 10.71
N PRO A 281 7.23 -14.72 10.05
CA PRO A 281 6.09 -14.27 9.25
C PRO A 281 5.69 -15.28 8.18
N LEU A 282 4.39 -15.48 7.94
CA LEU A 282 3.89 -16.48 6.98
C LEU A 282 4.49 -16.32 5.56
N ALA A 283 4.70 -15.09 5.12
CA ALA A 283 5.33 -14.81 3.83
C ALA A 283 6.79 -15.30 3.77
N GLU A 284 7.50 -15.31 4.90
CA GLU A 284 8.84 -15.85 5.01
C GLU A 284 8.83 -17.38 5.07
N GLN A 285 7.90 -17.98 5.83
CA GLN A 285 7.69 -19.43 5.84
C GLN A 285 7.37 -19.95 4.42
N ARG A 286 6.52 -19.23 3.67
CA ARG A 286 6.21 -19.54 2.27
C ARG A 286 7.44 -19.48 1.38
N ARG A 287 8.25 -18.41 1.48
CA ARG A 287 9.49 -18.30 0.70
C ARG A 287 10.47 -19.41 1.05
N ALA A 288 10.61 -19.76 2.33
CA ALA A 288 11.45 -20.86 2.76
C ALA A 288 10.98 -22.20 2.17
N ALA A 289 9.69 -22.49 2.21
CA ALA A 289 9.11 -23.71 1.62
C ALA A 289 9.33 -23.79 0.11
N ILE A 290 9.17 -22.67 -0.61
CA ILE A 290 9.45 -22.59 -2.06
C ILE A 290 10.94 -22.87 -2.33
N LEU A 291 11.85 -22.23 -1.60
CA LEU A 291 13.29 -22.44 -1.79
C LEU A 291 13.68 -23.89 -1.53
N GLU A 292 13.12 -24.51 -0.50
CA GLU A 292 13.38 -25.91 -0.17
C GLU A 292 12.87 -26.87 -1.25
N ALA A 293 11.65 -26.63 -1.76
CA ALA A 293 11.10 -27.41 -2.86
C ALA A 293 11.93 -27.27 -4.15
N LEU A 294 12.43 -26.06 -4.46
CA LEU A 294 13.31 -25.82 -5.61
C LEU A 294 14.66 -26.53 -5.47
N ARG A 295 15.25 -26.55 -4.27
CA ARG A 295 16.48 -27.30 -3.96
C ARG A 295 16.28 -28.80 -4.10
N THR A 296 15.19 -29.31 -3.54
CA THR A 296 14.82 -30.73 -3.62
C THR A 296 14.63 -31.17 -5.06
N ALA A 297 14.04 -30.31 -5.91
CA ALA A 297 13.89 -30.55 -7.34
C ALA A 297 15.20 -30.45 -8.16
N GLY A 298 16.30 -30.03 -7.53
CA GLY A 298 17.59 -29.79 -8.19
C GLY A 298 17.50 -28.76 -9.31
N ALA A 299 16.70 -27.70 -9.10
CA ALA A 299 16.48 -26.66 -10.11
C ALA A 299 17.62 -25.63 -10.10
N SER A 300 18.18 -25.32 -11.27
CA SER A 300 19.19 -24.27 -11.41
C SER A 300 18.68 -23.08 -12.23
N ARG A 301 17.80 -23.35 -13.21
CA ARG A 301 17.16 -22.34 -14.06
C ARG A 301 15.70 -22.19 -13.63
N VAL A 302 15.36 -21.06 -13.00
CA VAL A 302 14.07 -20.87 -12.33
C VAL A 302 13.30 -19.69 -12.93
N LEU A 303 12.01 -19.89 -13.17
CA LEU A 303 11.05 -18.84 -13.50
C LEU A 303 10.27 -18.43 -12.24
N ASP A 304 10.24 -17.14 -11.95
CA ASP A 304 9.32 -16.53 -10.98
C ASP A 304 8.19 -15.84 -11.77
N LEU A 305 7.06 -16.52 -11.90
CA LEU A 305 5.94 -16.13 -12.75
C LEU A 305 4.90 -15.37 -11.91
N GLY A 306 4.80 -14.06 -12.10
CA GLY A 306 4.11 -13.16 -11.18
C GLY A 306 5.05 -12.63 -10.10
N CYS A 307 6.30 -12.30 -10.46
CA CYS A 307 7.36 -11.99 -9.50
C CYS A 307 7.12 -10.74 -8.65
N GLY A 308 6.14 -9.90 -9.02
CA GLY A 308 5.79 -8.68 -8.31
C GLY A 308 6.98 -7.75 -8.16
N GLN A 309 7.30 -7.41 -6.91
CA GLN A 309 8.42 -6.53 -6.56
C GLN A 309 9.74 -7.31 -6.35
N GLY A 310 9.81 -8.57 -6.78
CA GLY A 310 11.05 -9.37 -6.81
C GLY A 310 11.52 -9.91 -5.46
N GLN A 311 10.63 -10.15 -4.48
CA GLN A 311 11.04 -10.73 -3.18
C GLN A 311 11.62 -12.14 -3.34
N LEU A 312 10.97 -12.99 -4.13
CA LEU A 312 11.46 -14.36 -4.37
C LEU A 312 12.75 -14.33 -5.20
N VAL A 313 12.79 -13.55 -6.28
CA VAL A 313 14.03 -13.31 -7.05
C VAL A 313 15.20 -12.89 -6.14
N GLN A 314 14.97 -11.98 -5.19
CA GLN A 314 16.00 -11.55 -4.24
C GLN A 314 16.48 -12.68 -3.33
N ALA A 315 15.58 -13.58 -2.93
CA ALA A 315 15.94 -14.73 -2.10
C ALA A 315 16.71 -15.79 -2.92
N LEU A 316 16.27 -16.08 -4.15
CA LEU A 316 16.95 -16.99 -5.07
C LEU A 316 18.38 -16.53 -5.38
N LEU A 317 18.59 -15.23 -5.55
CA LEU A 317 19.92 -14.66 -5.82
C LEU A 317 20.98 -14.99 -4.75
N LYS A 318 20.56 -15.17 -3.49
CA LYS A 318 21.45 -15.48 -2.37
C LYS A 318 22.04 -16.88 -2.45
N ASP A 319 21.38 -17.79 -3.16
CA ASP A 319 21.79 -19.18 -3.30
C ASP A 319 22.45 -19.39 -4.67
N VAL A 320 23.71 -19.83 -4.66
CA VAL A 320 24.53 -19.97 -5.87
C VAL A 320 24.11 -21.13 -6.76
N ALA A 321 23.28 -22.06 -6.26
CA ALA A 321 22.74 -23.17 -7.05
C ALA A 321 21.81 -22.70 -8.19
N PHE A 322 21.19 -21.53 -8.02
CA PHE A 322 20.33 -20.92 -9.05
C PHE A 322 21.15 -20.10 -10.04
N THR A 323 21.50 -20.68 -11.18
CA THR A 323 22.39 -20.08 -12.17
C THR A 323 21.68 -19.14 -13.14
N GLU A 324 20.36 -19.29 -13.32
CA GLU A 324 19.54 -18.38 -14.13
C GLU A 324 18.16 -18.19 -13.50
N ILE A 325 17.78 -16.93 -13.25
CA ILE A 325 16.53 -16.56 -12.61
C ILE A 325 15.82 -15.55 -13.51
N VAL A 326 14.60 -15.86 -13.92
CA VAL A 326 13.76 -14.93 -14.70
C VAL A 326 12.50 -14.58 -13.94
N GLY A 327 12.39 -13.31 -13.55
CA GLY A 327 11.16 -12.74 -12.98
C GLY A 327 10.26 -12.21 -14.09
N VAL A 328 9.02 -12.67 -14.15
CA VAL A 328 8.01 -12.22 -15.11
C VAL A 328 6.84 -11.58 -14.38
N ASP A 329 6.44 -10.38 -14.80
CA ASP A 329 5.23 -9.74 -14.27
C ASP A 329 4.52 -8.93 -15.36
N VAL A 330 3.20 -8.80 -15.27
CA VAL A 330 2.41 -8.00 -16.21
C VAL A 330 2.60 -6.50 -15.97
N SER A 331 2.94 -6.13 -14.73
CA SER A 331 3.12 -4.76 -14.26
C SER A 331 4.56 -4.28 -14.45
N MET A 332 4.77 -3.42 -15.45
CA MET A 332 6.05 -2.70 -15.61
C MET A 332 6.44 -1.91 -14.37
N ARG A 333 5.46 -1.42 -13.60
CA ARG A 333 5.72 -0.74 -12.33
C ARG A 333 6.33 -1.69 -11.30
N ALA A 334 5.81 -2.91 -11.17
CA ALA A 334 6.32 -3.90 -10.25
C ALA A 334 7.75 -4.31 -10.62
N LEU A 335 8.01 -4.53 -11.91
CA LEU A 335 9.36 -4.83 -12.43
C LEU A 335 10.34 -3.67 -12.21
N THR A 336 9.91 -2.41 -12.36
CA THR A 336 10.75 -1.24 -12.06
C THR A 336 11.13 -1.21 -10.57
N ILE A 337 10.19 -1.53 -9.67
CA ILE A 337 10.46 -1.62 -8.24
C ILE A 337 11.40 -2.80 -7.94
N ALA A 338 11.17 -3.96 -8.56
CA ALA A 338 12.03 -5.14 -8.43
C ALA A 338 13.46 -4.80 -8.86
N SER A 339 13.66 -4.17 -10.01
CA SER A 339 14.99 -3.74 -10.49
C SER A 339 15.73 -2.86 -9.47
N ARG A 340 15.03 -1.88 -8.87
CA ARG A 340 15.60 -1.00 -7.83
C ARG A 340 15.90 -1.75 -6.54
N ARG A 341 14.99 -2.63 -6.10
CA ARG A 341 15.17 -3.44 -4.88
C ARG A 341 16.37 -4.39 -5.00
N LEU A 342 16.49 -5.04 -6.14
CA LEU A 342 17.61 -5.93 -6.47
C LEU A 342 18.91 -5.16 -6.68
N LYS A 343 18.84 -3.83 -6.88
CA LYS A 343 19.98 -2.97 -7.17
C LYS A 343 20.75 -3.44 -8.41
N LEU A 344 20.04 -3.84 -9.47
CA LEU A 344 20.65 -4.42 -10.69
C LEU A 344 21.76 -3.52 -11.27
N ASP A 345 21.59 -2.19 -11.25
CA ASP A 345 22.57 -1.22 -11.74
C ASP A 345 23.87 -1.15 -10.92
N ARG A 346 23.87 -1.68 -9.69
CA ARG A 346 25.02 -1.71 -8.76
C ARG A 346 25.49 -3.13 -8.46
N MET A 347 24.87 -4.12 -9.08
CA MET A 347 25.15 -5.53 -8.85
C MET A 347 26.40 -5.92 -9.64
N GLY A 348 27.30 -6.71 -9.03
CA GLY A 348 28.49 -7.19 -9.74
C GLY A 348 28.09 -8.05 -10.95
N GLU A 349 28.88 -7.99 -12.03
CA GLU A 349 28.55 -8.61 -13.33
C GLU A 349 28.13 -10.08 -13.22
N ARG A 350 28.81 -10.87 -12.37
CA ARG A 350 28.49 -12.29 -12.15
C ARG A 350 27.10 -12.53 -11.53
N GLN A 351 26.66 -11.66 -10.63
CA GLN A 351 25.31 -11.75 -10.05
C GLN A 351 24.27 -11.18 -11.00
N ALA A 352 24.57 -10.06 -11.67
CA ALA A 352 23.68 -9.43 -12.63
C ALA A 352 23.35 -10.35 -13.80
N ALA A 353 24.34 -11.11 -14.31
CA ALA A 353 24.16 -12.07 -15.39
C ALA A 353 23.20 -13.22 -15.05
N ARG A 354 22.96 -13.50 -13.76
CA ARG A 354 22.05 -14.56 -13.30
C ARG A 354 20.59 -14.14 -13.33
N VAL A 355 20.26 -12.85 -13.47
CA VAL A 355 18.88 -12.35 -13.31
C VAL A 355 18.40 -11.59 -14.53
N THR A 356 17.20 -11.93 -14.99
CA THR A 356 16.48 -11.14 -15.99
C THR A 356 15.06 -10.83 -15.51
N LEU A 357 14.64 -9.57 -15.61
CA LEU A 357 13.25 -9.17 -15.39
C LEU A 357 12.56 -8.95 -16.73
N ARG A 358 11.36 -9.52 -16.91
CA ARG A 358 10.61 -9.46 -18.17
C ARG A 358 9.16 -9.07 -17.95
N GLN A 359 8.65 -8.19 -18.80
CA GLN A 359 7.21 -7.95 -18.86
C GLN A 359 6.53 -9.09 -19.61
N GLY A 360 5.50 -9.68 -19.01
CA GLY A 360 4.73 -10.75 -19.63
C GLY A 360 3.42 -10.99 -18.91
N SER A 361 2.46 -11.58 -19.61
CA SER A 361 1.20 -12.04 -19.01
C SER A 361 1.18 -13.56 -19.04
N LEU A 362 0.83 -14.17 -17.90
CA LEU A 362 0.78 -15.61 -17.73
C LEU A 362 -0.40 -16.28 -18.44
N THR A 363 -1.25 -15.50 -19.12
CA THR A 363 -2.37 -16.01 -19.94
C THR A 363 -2.02 -16.12 -21.42
N TYR A 364 -0.79 -15.78 -21.80
CA TYR A 364 -0.28 -15.91 -23.17
C TYR A 364 0.94 -16.82 -23.21
N THR A 365 1.10 -17.56 -24.30
CA THR A 365 2.28 -18.39 -24.50
C THR A 365 3.49 -17.54 -24.85
N ASP A 366 4.61 -17.78 -24.17
CA ASP A 366 5.90 -17.15 -24.47
C ASP A 366 6.96 -18.23 -24.68
N LYS A 367 7.46 -18.36 -25.91
CA LYS A 367 8.48 -19.35 -26.28
C LYS A 367 9.78 -19.18 -25.50
N ARG A 368 10.05 -17.97 -24.97
CA ARG A 368 11.25 -17.66 -24.19
C ARG A 368 11.21 -18.23 -22.76
N LEU A 369 10.08 -18.80 -22.33
CA LEU A 369 9.91 -19.45 -21.03
C LEU A 369 10.10 -20.98 -21.11
N LYS A 370 10.46 -21.53 -22.27
CA LYS A 370 10.74 -22.97 -22.43
C LYS A 370 12.12 -23.33 -21.92
N GLY A 371 12.25 -24.57 -21.42
CA GLY A 371 13.54 -25.17 -21.06
C GLY A 371 14.11 -24.74 -19.71
N TYR A 372 13.28 -24.16 -18.84
CA TYR A 372 13.63 -23.91 -17.44
C TYR A 372 13.34 -25.16 -16.58
N ASP A 373 14.13 -25.35 -15.54
CA ASP A 373 14.01 -26.51 -14.65
C ASP A 373 12.75 -26.40 -13.79
N ALA A 374 12.46 -25.19 -13.29
CA ALA A 374 11.32 -24.95 -12.45
C ALA A 374 10.61 -23.62 -12.76
N ALA A 375 9.30 -23.57 -12.49
CA ALA A 375 8.53 -22.33 -12.45
C ALA A 375 7.77 -22.21 -11.12
N VAL A 376 7.69 -21.00 -10.59
CA VAL A 376 6.98 -20.68 -9.35
C VAL A 376 5.86 -19.70 -9.65
N LEU A 377 4.66 -20.03 -9.19
CA LEU A 377 3.49 -19.14 -9.11
C LEU A 377 3.15 -18.95 -7.64
N SER A 378 3.78 -17.96 -6.99
CA SER A 378 3.56 -17.69 -5.57
C SER A 378 2.53 -16.59 -5.39
N GLU A 379 1.33 -16.95 -4.93
CA GLU A 379 0.20 -16.04 -4.75
C GLU A 379 -0.18 -15.31 -6.04
N VAL A 380 -0.54 -16.08 -7.06
CA VAL A 380 -0.80 -15.57 -8.42
C VAL A 380 -2.16 -16.02 -8.94
N VAL A 381 -2.52 -17.28 -8.70
CA VAL A 381 -3.72 -17.89 -9.28
C VAL A 381 -4.99 -17.22 -8.75
N GLU A 382 -5.01 -16.85 -7.47
CA GLU A 382 -6.11 -16.17 -6.79
C GLU A 382 -6.39 -14.75 -7.32
N HIS A 383 -5.42 -14.12 -7.99
CA HIS A 383 -5.58 -12.80 -8.60
C HIS A 383 -6.12 -12.87 -10.04
N LEU A 384 -6.27 -14.06 -10.61
CA LEU A 384 -6.83 -14.26 -11.94
C LEU A 384 -8.34 -14.45 -11.89
N ASP A 385 -9.02 -13.94 -12.91
CA ASP A 385 -10.43 -14.28 -13.10
C ASP A 385 -10.52 -15.77 -13.47
N LEU A 386 -11.40 -16.55 -12.81
CA LEU A 386 -11.56 -17.99 -13.04
C LEU A 386 -11.64 -18.40 -14.53
N PRO A 387 -12.33 -17.66 -15.43
CA PRO A 387 -12.35 -17.98 -16.85
C PRO A 387 -10.98 -17.92 -17.57
N ARG A 388 -9.98 -17.27 -16.98
CA ARG A 388 -8.62 -17.16 -17.53
C ARG A 388 -7.67 -18.22 -17.00
N LEU A 389 -8.06 -18.96 -15.96
CA LEU A 389 -7.24 -20.00 -15.36
C LEU A 389 -6.85 -21.09 -16.37
N PRO A 390 -7.73 -21.58 -17.28
CA PRO A 390 -7.32 -22.55 -18.32
C PRO A 390 -6.23 -22.03 -19.26
N ALA A 391 -6.21 -20.71 -19.52
CA ALA A 391 -5.17 -20.10 -20.34
C ALA A 391 -3.81 -20.08 -19.62
N LEU A 392 -3.81 -19.83 -18.31
CA LEU A 392 -2.61 -19.94 -17.48
C LEU A 392 -2.11 -21.39 -17.42
N GLU A 393 -3.01 -22.35 -17.20
CA GLU A 393 -2.68 -23.77 -17.17
C GLU A 393 -1.96 -24.19 -18.47
N TYR A 394 -2.54 -23.82 -19.62
CA TYR A 394 -1.92 -24.11 -20.91
C TYR A 394 -0.59 -23.37 -21.10
N ALA A 395 -0.49 -22.10 -20.74
CA ALA A 395 0.73 -21.31 -20.92
C ALA A 395 1.90 -21.87 -20.08
N VAL A 396 1.65 -22.26 -18.83
CA VAL A 396 2.66 -22.75 -17.89
C VAL A 396 2.93 -24.24 -18.08
N PHE A 397 1.90 -25.09 -17.94
CA PHE A 397 2.08 -26.55 -17.91
C PHE A 397 2.12 -27.16 -19.32
N GLY A 398 1.42 -26.56 -20.29
CA GLY A 398 1.41 -27.05 -21.68
C GLY A 398 2.57 -26.51 -22.53
N SER A 399 2.76 -25.19 -22.51
CA SER A 399 3.70 -24.51 -23.41
C SER A 399 5.09 -24.31 -22.79
N ALA A 400 5.21 -23.64 -21.64
CA ALA A 400 6.51 -23.44 -20.98
C ALA A 400 7.10 -24.76 -20.49
N ARG A 401 6.23 -25.60 -19.89
CA ARG A 401 6.46 -27.01 -19.54
C ARG A 401 7.79 -27.27 -18.81
N PRO A 402 8.05 -26.60 -17.67
CA PRO A 402 9.23 -26.86 -16.86
C PRO A 402 9.13 -28.23 -16.18
N ARG A 403 10.26 -28.80 -15.73
CA ARG A 403 10.29 -30.11 -15.05
C ARG A 403 9.50 -30.07 -13.73
N THR A 404 9.57 -28.95 -13.01
CA THR A 404 8.86 -28.72 -11.76
C THR A 404 8.03 -27.43 -11.82
N VAL A 405 6.79 -27.44 -11.31
CA VAL A 405 5.99 -26.23 -11.11
C VAL A 405 5.57 -26.14 -9.65
N LEU A 406 5.79 -25.00 -9.01
CA LEU A 406 5.31 -24.72 -7.65
C LEU A 406 4.16 -23.73 -7.74
N VAL A 407 3.03 -24.04 -7.12
CA VAL A 407 1.89 -23.12 -7.01
C VAL A 407 1.56 -22.93 -5.55
N THR A 408 1.53 -21.68 -5.08
CA THR A 408 0.98 -21.33 -3.76
C THR A 408 -0.28 -20.50 -3.89
N THR A 409 -1.22 -20.74 -2.99
CA THR A 409 -2.46 -19.98 -2.85
C THR A 409 -2.89 -19.96 -1.39
N PRO A 410 -3.64 -18.95 -0.94
CA PRO A 410 -4.28 -18.95 0.37
C PRO A 410 -5.27 -20.12 0.54
N ASN A 411 -5.50 -20.51 1.80
CA ASN A 411 -6.53 -21.47 2.19
C ASN A 411 -7.74 -20.78 2.82
N VAL A 412 -8.88 -20.70 2.12
CA VAL A 412 -10.07 -20.02 2.66
C VAL A 412 -10.56 -20.64 3.98
N GLU A 413 -10.35 -21.94 4.20
CA GLU A 413 -10.79 -22.63 5.43
C GLU A 413 -10.11 -22.07 6.68
N TYR A 414 -8.85 -21.64 6.57
CA TYR A 414 -8.10 -21.06 7.68
C TYR A 414 -8.58 -19.64 8.03
N ASN A 415 -9.45 -19.01 7.23
CA ASN A 415 -9.87 -17.63 7.46
C ASN A 415 -10.52 -17.44 8.83
N VAL A 416 -11.17 -18.48 9.36
CA VAL A 416 -11.80 -18.50 10.68
C VAL A 416 -10.81 -18.42 11.85
N ARG A 417 -9.53 -18.77 11.64
CA ARG A 417 -8.47 -18.70 12.65
C ARG A 417 -7.83 -17.32 12.76
N TRP A 418 -8.13 -16.43 11.81
CA TRP A 418 -7.78 -15.03 11.96
C TRP A 418 -8.88 -14.33 12.77
N GLU A 419 -8.54 -13.90 14.00
CA GLU A 419 -9.45 -13.21 14.95
C GLU A 419 -10.14 -11.94 14.40
N THR A 420 -9.77 -11.52 13.20
CA THR A 420 -10.08 -10.23 12.56
C THR A 420 -10.75 -10.38 11.18
N LEU A 421 -11.15 -11.60 10.79
CA LEU A 421 -11.89 -11.90 9.56
C LEU A 421 -13.29 -12.46 9.88
N PRO A 422 -14.38 -11.80 9.44
CA PRO A 422 -15.71 -12.41 9.48
C PRO A 422 -15.72 -13.66 8.59
N ALA A 423 -16.29 -14.77 9.07
CA ALA A 423 -16.40 -16.02 8.31
C ALA A 423 -16.99 -15.77 6.90
N GLY A 424 -16.36 -16.35 5.87
CA GLY A 424 -16.82 -16.26 4.47
C GLY A 424 -16.24 -15.12 3.62
N HIS A 425 -15.29 -14.32 4.13
CA HIS A 425 -14.60 -13.29 3.36
C HIS A 425 -13.18 -13.69 2.96
N VAL A 426 -12.78 -13.24 1.78
CA VAL A 426 -11.45 -13.44 1.18
C VAL A 426 -10.40 -12.64 1.97
N ARG A 427 -9.22 -13.20 2.22
CA ARG A 427 -8.16 -12.58 3.06
C ARG A 427 -7.62 -11.28 2.50
N HIS A 428 -7.64 -11.10 1.19
CA HIS A 428 -7.21 -9.88 0.51
C HIS A 428 -8.26 -9.42 -0.51
N GLY A 429 -8.55 -8.12 -0.54
CA GLY A 429 -9.61 -7.54 -1.38
C GLY A 429 -9.30 -7.48 -2.88
N ASP A 430 -8.13 -7.92 -3.30
CA ASP A 430 -7.69 -8.07 -4.69
C ASP A 430 -7.69 -9.54 -5.17
N HIS A 431 -8.06 -10.48 -4.30
CA HIS A 431 -8.33 -11.86 -4.69
C HIS A 431 -9.67 -11.93 -5.43
N ARG A 432 -9.68 -12.65 -6.55
CA ARG A 432 -10.89 -12.98 -7.32
C ARG A 432 -11.61 -14.17 -6.72
N PHE A 433 -10.88 -15.07 -6.05
CA PHE A 433 -11.37 -16.23 -5.34
C PHE A 433 -10.33 -16.68 -4.30
N GLU A 434 -10.74 -17.48 -3.32
CA GLU A 434 -9.84 -18.28 -2.48
C GLU A 434 -10.38 -19.70 -2.40
N TRP A 435 -9.52 -20.68 -2.66
CA TRP A 435 -9.93 -22.08 -2.64
C TRP A 435 -9.82 -22.69 -1.24
N THR A 436 -10.73 -23.61 -0.95
CA THR A 436 -10.57 -24.64 0.07
C THR A 436 -9.45 -25.63 -0.32
N ARG A 437 -9.00 -26.45 0.62
CA ARG A 437 -8.08 -27.56 0.35
C ARG A 437 -8.64 -28.55 -0.65
N ALA A 438 -9.94 -28.81 -0.60
CA ALA A 438 -10.59 -29.72 -1.55
C ALA A 438 -10.56 -29.15 -2.97
N GLU A 439 -10.92 -27.88 -3.15
CA GLU A 439 -10.93 -27.22 -4.46
C GLU A 439 -9.52 -27.10 -5.04
N PHE A 440 -8.54 -26.65 -4.25
CA PHE A 440 -7.15 -26.53 -4.70
C PHE A 440 -6.56 -27.90 -5.09
N ARG A 441 -6.80 -28.95 -4.28
CA ARG A 441 -6.33 -30.30 -4.58
C ARG A 441 -7.01 -30.89 -5.82
N GLY A 442 -8.31 -30.64 -6.00
CA GLY A 442 -9.06 -31.06 -7.19
C GLY A 442 -8.50 -30.43 -8.45
N TRP A 443 -8.41 -29.09 -8.46
CA TRP A 443 -7.83 -28.33 -9.56
C TRP A 443 -6.40 -28.79 -9.90
N ALA A 444 -5.53 -28.93 -8.88
CA ALA A 444 -4.15 -29.33 -9.09
C ALA A 444 -4.03 -30.74 -9.68
N ARG A 445 -4.84 -31.71 -9.23
CA ARG A 445 -4.86 -33.06 -9.82
C ARG A 445 -5.33 -33.06 -11.27
N ASP A 446 -6.36 -32.27 -11.59
CA ASP A 446 -6.88 -32.15 -12.95
C ASP A 446 -5.85 -31.53 -13.91
N VAL A 447 -5.13 -30.49 -13.47
CA VAL A 447 -4.03 -29.89 -14.24
C VAL A 447 -2.90 -30.90 -14.42
N ALA A 448 -2.52 -31.60 -13.36
CA ALA A 448 -1.43 -32.57 -13.38
C ALA A 448 -1.74 -33.71 -14.38
N GLN A 449 -2.95 -34.28 -14.33
CA GLN A 449 -3.40 -35.31 -15.26
C GLN A 449 -3.43 -34.81 -16.71
N ARG A 450 -3.96 -33.61 -16.97
CA ARG A 450 -4.08 -33.05 -18.33
C ARG A 450 -2.73 -32.76 -18.98
N HIS A 451 -1.72 -32.42 -18.19
CA HIS A 451 -0.42 -31.96 -18.69
C HIS A 451 0.74 -32.95 -18.47
N GLY A 452 0.49 -34.11 -17.84
CA GLY A 452 1.50 -35.14 -17.62
C GLY A 452 2.47 -34.81 -16.48
N TYR A 453 1.93 -34.35 -15.36
CA TYR A 453 2.64 -34.14 -14.11
C TYR A 453 2.08 -35.07 -13.02
N GLY A 454 2.93 -35.48 -12.07
CA GLY A 454 2.49 -35.83 -10.72
C GLY A 454 2.35 -34.57 -9.87
N VAL A 455 1.60 -34.64 -8.77
CA VAL A 455 1.43 -33.50 -7.85
C VAL A 455 1.43 -33.94 -6.39
N ASP A 456 2.26 -33.28 -5.58
CA ASP A 456 2.33 -33.42 -4.14
C ASP A 456 1.88 -32.12 -3.45
N PHE A 457 1.35 -32.23 -2.23
CA PHE A 457 0.85 -31.08 -1.47
C PHE A 457 1.66 -30.88 -0.20
N VAL A 458 2.14 -29.65 0.00
CA VAL A 458 2.98 -29.27 1.14
C VAL A 458 2.27 -28.18 1.95
N PRO A 459 2.09 -28.37 3.28
CA PRO A 459 1.53 -27.33 4.12
C PRO A 459 2.54 -26.20 4.33
N VAL A 460 2.06 -24.95 4.34
CA VAL A 460 2.88 -23.75 4.58
C VAL A 460 2.23 -22.91 5.68
N GLY A 461 2.91 -22.82 6.82
CA GLY A 461 2.33 -22.27 8.06
C GLY A 461 1.98 -23.35 9.07
N THR A 462 1.45 -22.93 10.22
CA THR A 462 0.88 -23.84 11.23
C THR A 462 -0.22 -24.68 10.61
N ASP A 463 -0.03 -25.99 10.55
CA ASP A 463 -1.03 -26.93 10.03
C ASP A 463 -2.08 -27.20 11.12
N ASP A 464 -3.18 -26.45 11.06
CA ASP A 464 -4.28 -26.58 12.01
C ASP A 464 -5.04 -27.88 11.75
N PRO A 465 -5.35 -28.70 12.77
CA PRO A 465 -5.99 -30.00 12.58
C PRO A 465 -7.39 -29.90 11.96
N GLU A 466 -8.10 -28.79 12.14
CA GLU A 466 -9.45 -28.61 11.61
C GLU A 466 -9.41 -27.96 10.22
N VAL A 467 -8.68 -26.85 10.09
CA VAL A 467 -8.75 -25.99 8.90
C VAL A 467 -7.51 -26.06 8.00
N GLY A 468 -6.48 -26.81 8.40
CA GLY A 468 -5.23 -27.01 7.65
C GLY A 468 -4.26 -25.84 7.74
N PRO A 469 -3.32 -25.69 6.80
CA PRO A 469 -2.34 -24.61 6.84
C PRO A 469 -2.95 -23.30 6.30
N PRO A 470 -2.44 -22.13 6.71
CA PRO A 470 -2.88 -20.87 6.14
C PRO A 470 -2.51 -20.75 4.65
N THR A 471 -1.36 -21.26 4.20
CA THR A 471 -1.02 -21.28 2.77
C THR A 471 -0.98 -22.72 2.26
N GLN A 472 -1.51 -22.93 1.07
CA GLN A 472 -1.48 -24.20 0.37
C GLN A 472 -0.36 -24.15 -0.68
N MET A 473 0.45 -25.21 -0.77
CA MET A 473 1.44 -25.35 -1.83
C MET A 473 1.25 -26.68 -2.56
N ALA A 474 1.23 -26.63 -3.89
CA ALA A 474 1.28 -27.81 -4.76
C ALA A 474 2.61 -27.83 -5.51
N VAL A 475 3.26 -29.00 -5.49
CA VAL A 475 4.53 -29.28 -6.17
C VAL A 475 4.23 -30.24 -7.31
N PHE A 476 4.25 -29.73 -8.53
CA PHE A 476 4.05 -30.54 -9.73
C PHE A 476 5.40 -30.98 -10.28
N THR A 477 5.54 -32.26 -10.58
CA THR A 477 6.76 -32.83 -11.18
C THR A 477 6.39 -33.61 -12.42
N MET A 478 7.06 -33.36 -13.55
CA MET A 478 6.80 -34.11 -14.78
C MET A 478 6.97 -35.61 -14.54
N THR A 479 5.94 -36.38 -14.90
CA THR A 479 5.99 -37.83 -14.80
C THR A 479 6.96 -38.35 -15.86
N SER A 480 7.94 -39.16 -15.48
CA SER A 480 8.88 -39.75 -16.45
C SER A 480 8.15 -40.76 -17.35
N ALA A 481 8.65 -40.95 -18.58
CA ALA A 481 8.04 -41.88 -19.54
C ALA A 481 7.95 -43.34 -19.03
N ASP A 482 8.81 -43.72 -18.08
CA ASP A 482 8.80 -45.06 -17.47
C ASP A 482 7.63 -45.29 -16.48
N GLU A 483 7.08 -44.23 -15.88
CA GLU A 483 5.94 -44.34 -14.97
C GLU A 483 4.60 -44.45 -15.72
N THR A 484 4.53 -43.87 -16.92
CA THR A 484 3.35 -43.99 -17.79
C THR A 484 3.19 -45.43 -18.30
N ALA A 485 4.29 -46.14 -18.56
CA ALA A 485 4.28 -47.56 -18.90
C ALA A 485 3.77 -48.43 -17.74
N LYS A 486 4.23 -48.17 -16.50
CA LYS A 486 3.76 -48.89 -15.30
C LYS A 486 2.28 -48.67 -14.99
N GLN A 487 1.76 -47.45 -15.17
CA GLN A 487 0.33 -47.19 -14.95
C GLN A 487 -0.57 -47.78 -16.06
N SER A 488 -0.09 -47.85 -17.30
CA SER A 488 -0.83 -48.53 -18.38
C SER A 488 -0.88 -50.05 -18.19
N GLY A 489 0.25 -50.67 -17.77
CA GLY A 489 0.33 -52.11 -17.48
C GLY A 489 -0.61 -52.55 -16.35
N ASN A 490 -0.69 -51.75 -15.28
CA ASN A 490 -1.58 -52.02 -14.14
C ASN A 490 -3.07 -51.89 -14.49
N ARG A 491 -3.42 -51.15 -15.56
CA ARG A 491 -4.80 -51.00 -16.04
C ARG A 491 -5.23 -52.20 -16.87
N THR A 492 -4.34 -52.71 -17.72
CA THR A 492 -4.55 -53.97 -18.48
C THR A 492 -4.62 -55.21 -17.58
N GLU A 493 -3.84 -55.28 -16.49
CA GLU A 493 -3.93 -56.40 -15.54
C GLU A 493 -5.20 -56.38 -14.69
N LYS A 494 -5.75 -55.19 -14.39
CA LYS A 494 -7.05 -55.06 -13.70
C LYS A 494 -8.24 -55.39 -14.60
N GLU A 495 -8.15 -55.12 -15.90
CA GLU A 495 -9.20 -55.48 -16.86
C GLU A 495 -9.14 -56.98 -17.24
N ALA A 496 -7.95 -57.60 -17.26
CA ALA A 496 -7.79 -59.03 -17.50
C ALA A 496 -8.21 -59.92 -16.30
N ASN A 497 -8.18 -59.40 -15.08
CA ASN A 497 -8.68 -60.10 -13.88
C ASN A 497 -10.19 -59.84 -13.62
N ALA A 498 -10.84 -59.04 -14.45
CA ALA A 498 -12.27 -58.71 -14.35
C ALA A 498 -13.12 -59.29 -15.51
N ALA A 499 -12.50 -60.10 -16.38
CA ALA A 499 -13.15 -60.93 -17.39
C ALA A 499 -12.88 -62.41 -17.09
#